data_AF-A0A955G7A2-F1
#
_entry.id   AF-A0A955G7A2-F1
#
_cell.length_a   1.000
_cell.length_b   1.000
_cell.length_c   1.000
_cell.angle_alpha   90.00
_cell.angle_beta   90.00
_cell.angle_gamma   90.00
#
_symmetry.space_group_name_H-M   'P 1'
#
loop_
_entity.id
_entity.type
_entity.pdbx_description
1 polymer ?
#
loop_
_entity_poly.entity_id
_entity_poly.type
_entity_poly.pdbx_seq_one_letter_code
_entity_poly.pdbx_strand_id
1 'polypeptide(L)'
;MKRVTNKIKPVGGFSQIFHVVLTVVLPLLLYVLVRLNLPQLAVLMIFLSKWRIFSVRPRYWLMLLKANAVDITVGIATVIFMVNTGSALVQLAWATAYAAWLVLIKPNASVLGISLQAFVAYIYGLSAVYLEWGASTPTVLLIMTWLICYIAASHFFSSFDEPKAAFLTNSWALFGACLAWLLSHWLLYYQVFSQVTLLLVVLGFGLATLYYLSTTDKLSTWLRRQIVFIMLAVVIITIVFSDWSDKTI
;
A
#
# COMPACT_ATOMS: atom_id res chain seq x y z
N MET A 1 6.40 -19.17 -42.84
CA MET A 1 6.42 -19.33 -41.36
C MET A 1 7.72 -18.79 -40.74
N LYS A 2 8.02 -17.47 -40.87
CA LYS A 2 9.23 -16.82 -40.31
C LYS A 2 8.94 -15.51 -39.57
N ARG A 3 7.69 -15.26 -39.14
CA ARG A 3 7.27 -14.01 -38.48
C ARG A 3 6.84 -14.14 -37.02
N VAL A 4 6.80 -15.35 -36.45
CA VAL A 4 6.37 -15.58 -35.05
C VAL A 4 7.56 -15.75 -34.10
N THR A 5 8.76 -16.06 -34.61
CA THR A 5 9.96 -16.32 -33.80
C THR A 5 10.76 -15.07 -33.43
N ASN A 6 10.34 -13.87 -33.86
CA ASN A 6 10.99 -12.60 -33.47
C ASN A 6 10.34 -11.89 -32.27
N LYS A 7 9.27 -12.45 -31.68
CA LYS A 7 8.68 -11.93 -30.43
C LYS A 7 9.19 -12.61 -29.16
N ILE A 8 10.09 -13.60 -29.30
CA ILE A 8 10.70 -14.32 -28.17
C ILE A 8 12.21 -14.46 -28.45
N LYS A 9 12.90 -13.33 -28.55
CA LYS A 9 14.35 -13.29 -28.29
C LYS A 9 14.55 -12.54 -26.97
N PRO A 10 15.23 -13.12 -25.97
CA PRO A 10 15.66 -12.36 -24.81
C PRO A 10 16.83 -11.48 -25.25
N VAL A 11 16.71 -10.16 -25.09
CA VAL A 11 17.83 -9.25 -25.37
C VAL A 11 18.78 -9.10 -24.17
N GLY A 12 18.75 -10.01 -23.18
CA GLY A 12 19.58 -9.82 -21.99
C GLY A 12 19.63 -11.00 -21.03
N GLY A 13 20.63 -11.87 -21.19
CA GLY A 13 20.97 -12.86 -20.16
C GLY A 13 21.62 -12.19 -18.95
N PHE A 14 22.79 -11.58 -19.14
CA PHE A 14 23.55 -10.99 -18.02
C PHE A 14 22.97 -9.69 -17.47
N SER A 15 22.48 -8.79 -18.34
CA SER A 15 21.95 -7.49 -17.89
C SER A 15 20.67 -7.62 -17.04
N GLN A 16 19.80 -8.57 -17.35
CA GLN A 16 18.57 -8.78 -16.59
C GLN A 16 18.88 -9.43 -15.23
N ILE A 17 19.79 -10.41 -15.20
CA ILE A 17 20.27 -11.01 -13.94
C ILE A 17 20.91 -9.93 -13.06
N PHE A 18 21.79 -9.10 -13.62
CA PHE A 18 22.43 -8.03 -12.88
C PHE A 18 21.44 -7.00 -12.33
N HIS A 19 20.42 -6.64 -13.11
CA HIS A 19 19.33 -5.77 -12.66
C HIS A 19 18.56 -6.38 -11.49
N VAL A 20 18.20 -7.67 -11.57
CA VAL A 20 17.48 -8.38 -10.49
C VAL A 20 18.35 -8.44 -9.24
N VAL A 21 19.62 -8.84 -9.36
CA VAL A 21 20.56 -8.92 -8.23
C VAL A 21 20.68 -7.57 -7.53
N LEU A 22 20.95 -6.49 -8.28
CA LEU A 22 21.02 -5.13 -7.72
C LEU A 22 19.73 -4.69 -7.04
N THR A 23 18.57 -5.10 -7.58
CA THR A 23 17.27 -4.77 -7.00
C THR A 23 17.05 -5.49 -5.67
N VAL A 24 17.50 -6.74 -5.55
CA VAL A 24 17.36 -7.57 -4.33
C VAL A 24 18.34 -7.15 -3.23
N VAL A 25 19.45 -6.48 -3.56
CA VAL A 25 20.40 -5.94 -2.58
C VAL A 25 19.71 -5.03 -1.56
N LEU A 26 18.76 -4.18 -1.99
CA LEU A 26 18.06 -3.30 -1.07
C LEU A 26 17.30 -4.07 0.03
N PRO A 27 16.36 -5.00 -0.28
CA PRO A 27 15.71 -5.83 0.73
C PRO A 27 16.66 -6.58 1.65
N LEU A 28 17.78 -7.11 1.12
CA LEU A 28 18.81 -7.79 1.93
C LEU A 28 19.49 -6.82 2.90
N LEU A 29 19.82 -5.61 2.45
CA LEU A 29 20.38 -4.57 3.32
C LEU A 29 19.39 -4.17 4.42
N LEU A 30 18.09 -4.02 4.10
CA LEU A 30 17.06 -3.73 5.11
C LEU A 30 17.00 -4.83 6.16
N TYR A 31 17.00 -6.11 5.76
CA TYR A 31 17.05 -7.24 6.68
C TYR A 31 18.26 -7.17 7.61
N VAL A 32 19.47 -6.97 7.07
CA VAL A 32 20.70 -6.87 7.86
C VAL A 32 20.63 -5.71 8.85
N LEU A 33 20.18 -4.53 8.41
CA LEU A 33 20.07 -3.35 9.27
C LEU A 33 19.07 -3.54 10.42
N VAL A 34 17.92 -4.18 10.16
CA VAL A 34 16.96 -4.51 11.22
C VAL A 34 17.54 -5.55 12.19
N ARG A 35 18.26 -6.57 11.70
CA ARG A 35 18.95 -7.55 12.57
C ARG A 35 20.02 -6.92 13.47
N LEU A 36 20.65 -5.84 13.01
CA LEU A 36 21.64 -5.08 13.77
C LEU A 36 20.99 -4.04 14.72
N ASN A 37 19.66 -4.03 14.86
CA ASN A 37 18.91 -3.03 15.65
C ASN A 37 19.10 -1.58 15.15
N LEU A 38 19.23 -1.39 13.83
CA LEU A 38 19.36 -0.07 13.19
C LEU A 38 18.18 0.22 12.23
N PRO A 39 16.91 0.16 12.70
CA PRO A 39 15.74 0.32 11.83
C PRO A 39 15.63 1.72 11.20
N GLN A 40 16.12 2.77 11.89
CA GLN A 40 16.12 4.12 11.35
C GLN A 40 17.04 4.23 10.13
N LEU A 41 18.19 3.54 10.14
CA LEU A 41 19.06 3.44 8.97
C LEU A 41 18.39 2.64 7.85
N ALA A 42 17.64 1.59 8.16
CA ALA A 42 16.87 0.86 7.15
C ALA A 42 15.85 1.77 6.45
N VAL A 43 15.11 2.58 7.21
CA VAL A 43 14.19 3.59 6.64
C VAL A 43 14.95 4.61 5.78
N LEU A 44 16.09 5.11 6.26
CA LEU A 44 16.92 6.04 5.50
C LEU A 44 17.41 5.42 4.18
N MET A 45 17.77 4.13 4.16
CA MET A 45 18.17 3.41 2.95
C MET A 45 17.04 3.32 1.93
N ILE A 46 15.77 3.24 2.34
CA ILE A 46 14.62 3.28 1.43
C ILE A 46 14.59 4.62 0.69
N PHE A 47 14.76 5.74 1.39
CA PHE A 47 14.82 7.06 0.76
C PHE A 47 16.05 7.22 -0.14
N LEU A 48 17.23 6.76 0.29
CA LEU A 48 18.44 6.78 -0.53
C LEU A 48 18.31 5.92 -1.80
N SER A 49 17.55 4.82 -1.75
CA SER A 49 17.25 4.02 -2.96
C SER A 49 16.53 4.84 -4.05
N LYS A 50 15.90 5.95 -3.67
CA LYS A 50 15.20 6.90 -4.55
C LYS A 50 16.01 8.17 -4.82
N TRP A 51 17.35 8.11 -4.76
CA TRP A 51 18.24 9.25 -4.99
C TRP A 51 17.88 10.12 -6.22
N ARG A 52 17.30 9.51 -7.26
CA ARG A 52 16.81 10.22 -8.46
C ARG A 52 15.84 11.35 -8.15
N ILE A 53 15.04 11.26 -7.07
CA ILE A 53 14.13 12.32 -6.61
C ILE A 53 14.93 13.61 -6.33
N PHE A 54 16.07 13.50 -5.64
CA PHE A 54 16.89 14.63 -5.19
C PHE A 54 17.85 15.16 -6.25
N SER A 55 18.10 14.38 -7.32
CA SER A 55 18.95 14.80 -8.44
C SER A 55 18.32 15.88 -9.34
N VAL A 56 17.00 16.12 -9.19
CA VAL A 56 16.23 17.05 -10.01
C VAL A 56 16.01 18.38 -9.26
N ARG A 57 15.68 19.47 -9.99
CA ARG A 57 15.40 20.79 -9.39
C ARG A 57 14.36 20.68 -8.26
N PRO A 58 14.54 21.37 -7.11
CA PRO A 58 13.66 21.27 -5.93
C PRO A 58 12.16 21.43 -6.19
N ARG A 59 11.77 22.27 -7.16
CA ARG A 59 10.37 22.47 -7.54
C ARG A 59 9.63 21.19 -7.98
N TYR A 60 10.36 20.17 -8.45
CA TYR A 60 9.79 18.90 -8.91
C TYR A 60 9.80 17.80 -7.84
N TRP A 61 10.37 18.05 -6.66
CA TRP A 61 10.51 17.03 -5.62
C TRP A 61 9.17 16.48 -5.14
N LEU A 62 8.17 17.34 -4.94
CA LEU A 62 6.84 16.89 -4.52
C LEU A 62 6.17 15.97 -5.54
N MET A 63 6.33 16.28 -6.83
CA MET A 63 5.81 15.44 -7.91
C MET A 63 6.52 14.09 -7.97
N LEU A 64 7.84 14.08 -7.84
CA LEU A 64 8.65 12.86 -7.85
C LEU A 64 8.44 12.01 -6.59
N LEU A 65 8.26 12.65 -5.43
CA LEU A 65 7.89 11.97 -4.18
C LEU A 65 6.53 11.30 -4.32
N LYS A 66 5.53 12.03 -4.83
CA LYS A 66 4.19 11.49 -5.11
C LYS A 66 4.24 10.28 -6.05
N ALA A 67 5.05 10.35 -7.12
CA ALA A 67 5.22 9.24 -8.06
C ALA A 67 5.90 8.00 -7.46
N ASN A 68 6.68 8.16 -6.39
CA ASN A 68 7.35 7.06 -5.68
C ASN A 68 6.69 6.72 -4.34
N ALA A 69 5.60 7.40 -3.98
CA ALA A 69 5.04 7.33 -2.63
C ALA A 69 4.56 5.91 -2.28
N VAL A 70 3.91 5.22 -3.21
CA VAL A 70 3.49 3.82 -3.06
C VAL A 70 4.66 2.88 -2.75
N ASP A 71 5.76 3.04 -3.48
CA ASP A 71 6.96 2.20 -3.26
C ASP A 71 7.65 2.51 -1.93
N ILE A 72 7.67 3.78 -1.54
CA ILE A 72 8.19 4.21 -0.23
C ILE A 72 7.30 3.66 0.89
N THR A 73 5.97 3.74 0.76
CA THR A 73 5.02 3.18 1.72
C THR A 73 5.22 1.68 1.93
N VAL A 74 5.33 0.89 0.85
CA VAL A 74 5.56 -0.56 0.96
C VAL A 74 6.92 -0.86 1.59
N GLY A 75 7.96 -0.10 1.24
CA GLY A 75 9.28 -0.23 1.87
C GLY A 75 9.23 0.04 3.37
N ILE A 76 8.65 1.15 3.80
CA ILE A 76 8.55 1.53 5.21
C ILE A 76 7.70 0.51 5.98
N ALA A 77 6.55 0.11 5.42
CA ALA A 77 5.70 -0.92 6.01
C ALA A 77 6.45 -2.25 6.21
N THR A 78 7.26 -2.65 5.24
CA THR A 78 8.10 -3.85 5.33
C THR A 78 9.08 -3.76 6.52
N VAL A 79 9.75 -2.62 6.69
CA VAL A 79 10.68 -2.42 7.82
C VAL A 79 9.92 -2.50 9.15
N ILE A 80 8.75 -1.89 9.25
CA ILE A 80 7.90 -1.96 10.45
C ILE A 80 7.50 -3.41 10.77
N PHE A 81 7.10 -4.19 9.77
CA PHE A 81 6.78 -5.62 9.98
C PHE A 81 8.00 -6.42 10.43
N MET A 82 9.19 -6.14 9.92
CA MET A 82 10.42 -6.80 10.37
C MET A 82 10.76 -6.46 11.82
N VAL A 83 10.63 -5.18 12.22
CA VAL A 83 10.91 -4.72 13.58
C VAL A 83 9.95 -5.34 14.59
N ASN A 84 8.67 -5.43 14.23
CA ASN A 84 7.64 -6.05 15.07
C ASN A 84 7.65 -7.59 15.04
N THR A 85 8.65 -8.21 14.43
CA THR A 85 8.80 -9.67 14.38
C THR A 85 10.11 -10.13 15.02
N GLY A 86 10.04 -10.99 16.04
CA GLY A 86 11.24 -11.55 16.69
C GLY A 86 11.96 -12.66 15.93
N SER A 87 11.29 -13.35 15.01
CA SER A 87 11.85 -14.49 14.28
C SER A 87 12.68 -14.06 13.06
N ALA A 88 13.94 -14.49 13.01
CA ALA A 88 14.83 -14.22 11.88
C ALA A 88 14.28 -14.77 10.55
N LEU A 89 13.59 -15.92 10.60
CA LEU A 89 12.99 -16.53 9.41
C LEU A 89 11.83 -15.69 8.88
N VAL A 90 11.00 -15.14 9.76
CA VAL A 90 9.86 -14.29 9.35
C VAL A 90 10.35 -12.92 8.87
N GLN A 91 11.40 -12.36 9.49
CA GLN A 91 12.07 -11.16 8.98
C GLN A 91 12.63 -11.39 7.55
N LEU A 92 13.24 -12.56 7.30
CA LEU A 92 13.72 -12.93 5.96
C LEU A 92 12.55 -13.12 4.97
N ALA A 93 11.41 -13.66 5.43
CA ALA A 93 10.21 -13.76 4.62
C ALA A 93 9.69 -12.37 4.20
N TRP A 94 9.69 -11.39 5.11
CA TRP A 94 9.36 -9.99 4.76
C TRP A 94 10.35 -9.38 3.76
N ALA A 95 11.64 -9.66 3.90
CA ALA A 95 12.65 -9.21 2.93
C ALA A 95 12.41 -9.81 1.54
N THR A 96 12.05 -11.08 1.50
CA THR A 96 11.71 -11.81 0.27
C THR A 96 10.44 -11.25 -0.36
N ALA A 97 9.41 -10.95 0.45
CA ALA A 97 8.19 -10.32 -0.03
C ALA A 97 8.48 -8.93 -0.65
N TYR A 98 9.35 -8.13 -0.04
CA TYR A 98 9.75 -6.85 -0.59
C TYR A 98 10.61 -6.98 -1.85
N ALA A 99 11.47 -7.99 -1.94
CA ALA A 99 12.18 -8.32 -3.18
C ALA A 99 11.20 -8.69 -4.31
N ALA A 100 10.20 -9.52 -4.02
CA ALA A 100 9.14 -9.88 -4.96
C ALA A 100 8.32 -8.65 -5.40
N TRP A 101 8.02 -7.73 -4.46
CA TRP A 101 7.39 -6.46 -4.77
C TRP A 101 8.20 -5.65 -5.81
N LEU A 102 9.50 -5.47 -5.58
CA LEU A 102 10.35 -4.66 -6.46
C LEU A 102 10.54 -5.27 -7.86
N VAL A 103 10.59 -6.61 -7.96
CA VAL A 103 10.89 -7.32 -9.21
C VAL A 103 9.63 -7.67 -10.00
N LEU A 104 8.53 -8.03 -9.34
CA LEU A 104 7.34 -8.59 -9.99
C LEU A 104 6.17 -7.59 -10.05
N ILE A 105 5.88 -6.91 -8.95
CA ILE A 105 4.66 -6.11 -8.82
C ILE A 105 4.89 -4.68 -9.30
N LYS A 106 5.95 -4.04 -8.83
CA LYS A 106 6.29 -2.64 -9.11
C LYS A 106 6.49 -2.32 -10.60
N PRO A 107 7.13 -3.16 -11.44
CA PRO A 107 7.36 -2.80 -12.85
C PRO A 107 6.09 -2.80 -13.71
N ASN A 108 4.97 -3.29 -13.19
CA ASN A 108 3.74 -3.41 -13.94
C ASN A 108 3.10 -2.03 -14.19
N ALA A 109 2.88 -1.70 -15.47
CA ALA A 109 2.27 -0.44 -15.90
C ALA A 109 0.83 -0.60 -16.43
N SER A 110 0.27 -1.82 -16.40
CA SER A 110 -1.13 -2.03 -16.76
C SER A 110 -2.07 -1.42 -15.71
N VAL A 111 -3.30 -1.07 -16.10
CA VAL A 111 -4.32 -0.52 -15.17
C VAL A 111 -4.52 -1.43 -13.95
N LEU A 112 -4.63 -2.75 -14.18
CA LEU A 112 -4.72 -3.73 -13.09
C LEU A 112 -3.45 -3.80 -12.25
N GLY A 113 -2.28 -3.68 -12.86
CA GLY A 113 -1.00 -3.65 -12.16
C GLY A 113 -0.85 -2.44 -11.25
N ILE A 114 -1.17 -1.25 -11.74
CA ILE A 114 -1.15 -0.01 -10.95
C ILE A 114 -2.21 -0.05 -9.85
N SER A 115 -3.40 -0.57 -10.15
CA SER A 115 -4.46 -0.79 -9.15
C SER A 115 -4.02 -1.77 -8.05
N LEU A 116 -3.34 -2.86 -8.42
CA LEU A 116 -2.77 -3.82 -7.45
C LEU A 116 -1.68 -3.17 -6.60
N GLN A 117 -0.80 -2.37 -7.20
CA GLN A 117 0.23 -1.64 -6.45
C GLN A 117 -0.39 -0.67 -5.43
N ALA A 118 -1.41 0.08 -5.84
CA ALA A 118 -2.16 0.97 -4.96
C ALA A 118 -2.81 0.20 -3.80
N PHE A 119 -3.43 -0.95 -4.10
CA PHE A 119 -4.10 -1.78 -3.12
C PHE A 119 -3.12 -2.43 -2.11
N VAL A 120 -1.98 -2.93 -2.58
CA VAL A 120 -0.94 -3.50 -1.70
C VAL A 120 -0.38 -2.41 -0.77
N ALA A 121 -0.01 -1.25 -1.31
CA ALA A 121 0.46 -0.14 -0.48
C ALA A 121 -0.61 0.35 0.51
N TYR A 122 -1.88 0.28 0.12
CA TYR A 122 -2.99 0.63 0.98
C TYR A 122 -3.11 -0.30 2.19
N ILE A 123 -3.19 -1.61 1.96
CA ILE A 123 -3.26 -2.60 3.05
C ILE A 123 -1.99 -2.55 3.89
N TYR A 124 -0.82 -2.64 3.26
CA TYR A 124 0.47 -2.69 3.98
C TYR A 124 0.69 -1.41 4.80
N GLY A 125 0.39 -0.24 4.22
CA GLY A 125 0.53 1.04 4.88
C GLY A 125 -0.38 1.15 6.10
N LEU A 126 -1.67 0.83 5.95
CA LEU A 126 -2.62 0.88 7.07
C LEU A 126 -2.24 -0.13 8.17
N SER A 127 -1.95 -1.37 7.79
CA SER A 127 -1.51 -2.40 8.74
C SER A 127 -0.26 -1.99 9.51
N ALA A 128 0.74 -1.41 8.84
CA ALA A 128 1.96 -0.95 9.50
C ALA A 128 1.70 0.22 10.44
N VAL A 129 0.84 1.17 10.04
CA VAL A 129 0.47 2.32 10.88
C VAL A 129 -0.17 1.85 12.19
N TYR A 130 -1.14 0.95 12.11
CA TYR A 130 -1.87 0.47 13.28
C TYR A 130 -1.12 -0.58 14.09
N LEU A 131 -0.11 -1.25 13.51
CA LEU A 131 0.76 -2.16 14.24
C LEU A 131 1.73 -1.38 15.14
N GLU A 132 2.40 -0.36 14.60
CA GLU A 132 3.43 0.40 15.33
C GLU A 132 2.85 1.55 16.17
N TRP A 133 1.89 2.30 15.62
CA TRP A 133 1.36 3.52 16.24
C TRP A 133 -0.08 3.38 16.72
N GLY A 134 -0.57 2.15 16.88
CA GLY A 134 -1.93 1.87 17.36
C GLY A 134 -2.32 2.58 18.65
N ALA A 135 -1.37 2.67 19.60
CA ALA A 135 -1.54 3.36 20.88
C ALA A 135 -1.18 4.86 20.86
N SER A 136 -0.88 5.41 19.68
CA SER A 136 -0.54 6.83 19.53
C SER A 136 -1.77 7.72 19.64
N THR A 137 -1.55 9.05 19.70
CA THR A 137 -2.65 10.01 19.76
C THR A 137 -3.56 9.91 18.52
N PRO A 138 -4.88 10.19 18.68
CA PRO A 138 -5.83 10.25 17.56
C PRO A 138 -5.36 11.11 16.39
N THR A 139 -4.64 12.21 16.67
CA THR A 139 -4.09 13.10 15.65
C THR A 139 -3.05 12.42 14.77
N VAL A 140 -2.17 11.60 15.36
CA VAL A 140 -1.16 10.86 14.59
C VAL A 140 -1.82 9.81 13.70
N LEU A 141 -2.77 9.05 14.24
CA LEU A 141 -3.52 8.04 13.47
C LEU A 141 -4.33 8.67 12.34
N LEU A 142 -4.94 9.84 12.58
CA LEU A 142 -5.65 10.63 11.58
C LEU A 142 -4.72 11.02 10.42
N ILE A 143 -3.58 11.66 10.72
CA ILE A 143 -2.64 12.16 9.71
C ILE A 143 -2.02 11.01 8.91
N MET A 144 -1.61 9.94 9.58
CA MET A 144 -1.01 8.78 8.92
C MET A 144 -2.02 8.07 8.03
N THR A 145 -3.25 7.85 8.51
CA THR A 145 -4.31 7.21 7.70
C THR A 145 -4.70 8.08 6.51
N TRP A 146 -4.83 9.39 6.71
CA TRP A 146 -5.05 10.35 5.63
C TRP A 146 -3.97 10.22 4.54
N LEU A 147 -2.70 10.17 4.94
CA LEU A 147 -1.56 10.09 4.02
C LEU A 147 -1.58 8.78 3.23
N ILE A 148 -1.83 7.64 3.88
CA ILE A 148 -1.91 6.33 3.21
C ILE A 148 -3.08 6.30 2.22
N CYS A 149 -4.27 6.77 2.62
CA CYS A 149 -5.42 6.88 1.73
C CYS A 149 -5.14 7.79 0.52
N TYR A 150 -4.49 8.94 0.73
CA TYR A 150 -4.13 9.86 -0.34
C TYR A 150 -3.16 9.22 -1.35
N ILE A 151 -2.10 8.56 -0.85
CA ILE A 151 -1.09 7.90 -1.68
C ILE A 151 -1.72 6.79 -2.51
N ALA A 152 -2.53 5.93 -1.88
CA ALA A 152 -3.19 4.82 -2.56
C ALA A 152 -4.18 5.30 -3.62
N ALA A 153 -5.09 6.22 -3.28
CA ALA A 153 -6.06 6.73 -4.24
C ALA A 153 -5.38 7.49 -5.38
N SER A 154 -4.37 8.31 -5.09
CA SER A 154 -3.67 9.03 -6.14
C SER A 154 -2.95 8.09 -7.12
N HIS A 155 -2.38 6.99 -6.63
CA HIS A 155 -1.73 6.01 -7.50
C HIS A 155 -2.75 5.24 -8.33
N PHE A 156 -3.86 4.85 -7.72
CA PHE A 156 -4.98 4.21 -8.44
C PHE A 156 -5.48 5.08 -9.60
N PHE A 157 -5.84 6.34 -9.32
CA PHE A 157 -6.36 7.27 -10.33
C PHE A 157 -5.33 7.66 -11.39
N SER A 158 -4.02 7.50 -11.14
CA SER A 158 -2.99 7.75 -12.15
C SER A 158 -3.05 6.81 -13.36
N SER A 159 -3.76 5.68 -13.23
CA SER A 159 -3.97 4.73 -14.32
C SER A 159 -5.19 5.03 -15.20
N PHE A 160 -5.96 6.07 -14.85
CA PHE A 160 -7.18 6.48 -15.56
C PHE A 160 -7.08 7.94 -15.98
N ASP A 161 -7.67 8.28 -17.13
CA ASP A 161 -7.84 9.68 -17.57
C ASP A 161 -9.03 10.33 -16.87
N GLU A 162 -8.99 10.41 -15.53
CA GLU A 162 -10.08 10.93 -14.69
C GLU A 162 -9.94 12.44 -14.44
N PRO A 163 -10.82 13.29 -15.02
CA PRO A 163 -10.71 14.74 -14.87
C PRO A 163 -10.78 15.21 -13.42
N LYS A 164 -11.48 14.46 -12.56
CA LYS A 164 -11.69 14.80 -11.14
C LYS A 164 -10.79 13.99 -10.21
N ALA A 165 -9.68 13.43 -10.70
CA ALA A 165 -8.81 12.54 -9.92
C ALA A 165 -8.33 13.18 -8.61
N ALA A 166 -7.95 14.47 -8.67
CA ALA A 166 -7.51 15.21 -7.49
C ALA A 166 -8.63 15.36 -6.45
N PHE A 167 -9.86 15.65 -6.88
CA PHE A 167 -11.01 15.75 -5.99
C PHE A 167 -11.31 14.41 -5.32
N LEU A 168 -11.44 13.33 -6.12
CA LEU A 168 -11.73 11.98 -5.61
C LEU A 168 -10.65 11.47 -4.66
N THR A 169 -9.37 11.72 -4.96
CA THR A 169 -8.24 11.37 -4.09
C THR A 169 -8.36 12.05 -2.73
N ASN A 170 -8.62 13.35 -2.71
CA ASN A 170 -8.75 14.11 -1.46
C ASN A 170 -10.01 13.72 -0.68
N SER A 171 -11.13 13.47 -1.36
CA SER A 171 -12.36 12.96 -0.73
C SER A 171 -12.13 11.62 -0.05
N TRP A 172 -11.41 10.69 -0.70
CA TRP A 172 -11.05 9.41 -0.11
C TRP A 172 -10.10 9.54 1.09
N ALA A 173 -9.08 10.39 0.96
CA ALA A 173 -8.16 10.66 2.05
C ALA A 173 -8.87 11.26 3.27
N LEU A 174 -9.77 12.23 3.04
CA LEU A 174 -10.58 12.83 4.10
C LEU A 174 -11.52 11.82 4.75
N PHE A 175 -12.21 11.00 3.95
CA PHE A 175 -13.06 9.92 4.48
C PHE A 175 -12.28 8.98 5.40
N GLY A 176 -11.10 8.53 4.98
CA GLY A 176 -10.25 7.67 5.80
C GLY A 176 -9.75 8.35 7.07
N ALA A 177 -9.40 9.64 6.99
CA ALA A 177 -8.99 10.44 8.15
C ALA A 177 -10.11 10.56 9.19
N CYS A 178 -11.34 10.87 8.74
CA CYS A 178 -12.50 10.98 9.61
C CYS A 178 -12.84 9.64 10.26
N LEU A 179 -12.75 8.54 9.51
CA LEU A 179 -12.99 7.20 10.04
C LEU A 179 -11.93 6.81 11.08
N ALA A 180 -10.64 7.08 10.80
CA ALA A 180 -9.55 6.85 11.73
C ALA A 180 -9.71 7.67 13.01
N TRP A 181 -10.07 8.95 12.89
CA TRP A 181 -10.31 9.82 14.04
C TRP A 181 -11.45 9.28 14.92
N LEU A 182 -12.60 8.96 14.31
CA LEU A 182 -13.75 8.44 15.04
C LEU A 182 -13.41 7.15 15.78
N LEU A 183 -12.88 6.16 15.06
CA LEU A 183 -12.60 4.83 15.61
C LEU A 183 -11.33 4.77 16.47
N SER A 184 -10.45 5.77 16.43
CA SER A 184 -9.27 5.79 17.31
C SER A 184 -9.62 5.91 18.80
N HIS A 185 -10.80 6.46 19.13
CA HIS A 185 -11.29 6.54 20.51
C HIS A 185 -11.74 5.18 21.06
N TRP A 186 -12.11 4.24 20.18
CA TRP A 186 -12.50 2.86 20.51
C TRP A 186 -11.79 1.90 19.56
N LEU A 187 -10.46 1.98 19.53
CA LEU A 187 -9.67 1.25 18.55
C LEU A 187 -9.67 -0.25 18.87
N LEU A 188 -10.41 -1.02 18.08
CA LEU A 188 -10.49 -2.47 18.22
C LEU A 188 -9.54 -3.18 17.24
N TYR A 189 -9.05 -4.34 17.67
CA TYR A 189 -8.19 -5.22 16.88
C TYR A 189 -8.84 -6.59 16.67
N TYR A 190 -8.81 -7.06 15.42
CA TYR A 190 -9.18 -8.42 15.06
C TYR A 190 -7.92 -9.16 14.64
N GLN A 191 -7.30 -9.86 15.59
CA GLN A 191 -5.98 -10.48 15.43
C GLN A 191 -4.92 -9.43 15.08
N VAL A 192 -4.44 -9.42 13.84
CA VAL A 192 -3.35 -8.54 13.37
C VAL A 192 -3.87 -7.25 12.74
N PHE A 193 -5.16 -7.17 12.40
CA PHE A 193 -5.74 -6.02 11.70
C PHE A 193 -6.57 -5.16 12.64
N SER A 194 -6.34 -3.84 12.61
CA SER A 194 -7.23 -2.89 13.28
C SER A 194 -8.59 -2.82 12.57
N GLN A 195 -9.63 -2.52 13.33
CA GLN A 195 -10.99 -2.27 12.81
C GLN A 195 -10.97 -1.23 11.69
N VAL A 196 -10.19 -0.16 11.86
CA VAL A 196 -10.03 0.89 10.83
C VAL A 196 -9.46 0.30 9.54
N THR A 197 -8.39 -0.49 9.64
CA THR A 197 -7.77 -1.13 8.47
C THR A 197 -8.78 -2.02 7.73
N LEU A 198 -9.53 -2.86 8.44
CA LEU A 198 -10.51 -3.75 7.82
C LEU A 198 -11.60 -2.98 7.06
N LEU A 199 -12.23 -1.99 7.71
CA LEU A 199 -13.29 -1.20 7.10
C LEU A 199 -12.78 -0.44 5.88
N LEU A 200 -11.62 0.19 6.01
CA LEU A 200 -10.98 0.93 4.93
C LEU A 200 -10.61 0.05 3.74
N VAL A 201 -10.02 -1.11 3.97
CA VAL A 201 -9.65 -2.06 2.91
C VAL A 201 -10.88 -2.57 2.17
N VAL A 202 -11.95 -2.90 2.89
CA VAL A 202 -13.19 -3.41 2.29
C VAL A 202 -13.87 -2.33 1.44
N LEU A 203 -14.03 -1.12 2.00
CA LEU A 203 -14.63 0.00 1.30
C LEU A 203 -13.76 0.46 0.12
N GLY A 204 -12.45 0.56 0.31
CA GLY A 204 -11.50 0.96 -0.71
C GLY A 204 -11.45 -0.02 -1.87
N PHE A 205 -11.37 -1.32 -1.58
CA PHE A 205 -11.41 -2.37 -2.60
C PHE A 205 -12.75 -2.36 -3.36
N GLY A 206 -13.87 -2.28 -2.64
CA GLY A 206 -15.19 -2.30 -3.26
C GLY A 206 -15.45 -1.07 -4.14
N LEU A 207 -15.12 0.14 -3.66
CA LEU A 207 -15.26 1.37 -4.44
C LEU A 207 -14.30 1.41 -5.63
N ALA A 208 -13.04 1.01 -5.47
CA ALA A 208 -12.09 0.92 -6.57
C ALA A 208 -12.53 -0.10 -7.63
N THR A 209 -13.09 -1.23 -7.20
CA THR A 209 -13.63 -2.26 -8.09
C THR A 209 -14.85 -1.73 -8.86
N LEU A 210 -15.78 -1.04 -8.17
CA LEU A 210 -16.93 -0.39 -8.83
C LEU A 210 -16.46 0.64 -9.87
N TYR A 211 -15.47 1.46 -9.51
CA TYR A 211 -14.91 2.47 -10.41
C TYR A 211 -14.24 1.83 -11.63
N TYR A 212 -13.38 0.83 -11.43
CA TYR A 212 -12.71 0.09 -12.50
C TYR A 212 -13.70 -0.58 -13.45
N LEU A 213 -14.71 -1.27 -12.91
CA LEU A 213 -15.73 -1.95 -13.72
C LEU A 213 -16.62 -0.95 -14.46
N SER A 214 -16.94 0.19 -13.84
CA SER A 214 -17.71 1.25 -14.49
C SER A 214 -16.95 1.87 -15.66
N THR A 215 -15.65 2.11 -15.47
CA THR A 215 -14.79 2.73 -16.50
C THR A 215 -14.47 1.78 -17.65
N THR A 216 -14.55 0.47 -17.40
CA THR A 216 -14.34 -0.57 -18.43
C THR A 216 -15.62 -1.10 -19.05
N ASP A 217 -16.77 -0.44 -18.80
CA ASP A 217 -18.11 -0.84 -19.26
C ASP A 217 -18.51 -2.29 -18.90
N LYS A 218 -17.93 -2.83 -17.83
CA LYS A 218 -18.17 -4.20 -17.32
C LYS A 218 -19.11 -4.23 -16.11
N LEU A 219 -19.56 -3.07 -15.63
CA LEU A 219 -20.39 -2.98 -14.43
C LEU A 219 -21.88 -3.22 -14.75
N SER A 220 -22.37 -4.43 -14.46
CA SER A 220 -23.81 -4.71 -14.48
C SER A 220 -24.50 -4.19 -13.22
N THR A 221 -25.80 -3.89 -13.31
CA THR A 221 -26.61 -3.48 -12.16
C THR A 221 -26.64 -4.52 -11.05
N TRP A 222 -26.64 -5.80 -11.42
CA TRP A 222 -26.61 -6.90 -10.46
C TRP A 222 -25.27 -6.96 -9.71
N LEU A 223 -24.15 -6.90 -10.45
CA LEU A 223 -22.81 -6.93 -9.85
C LEU A 223 -22.58 -5.73 -8.92
N ARG A 224 -23.03 -4.54 -9.33
CA ARG A 224 -23.02 -3.34 -8.48
C ARG A 224 -23.75 -3.58 -7.15
N ARG A 225 -24.95 -4.16 -7.18
CA ARG A 225 -25.72 -4.48 -5.97
C ARG A 225 -25.01 -5.51 -5.10
N GLN A 226 -24.39 -6.53 -5.69
CA GLN A 226 -23.62 -7.53 -4.95
C GLN A 226 -22.41 -6.90 -4.23
N ILE A 227 -21.62 -6.08 -4.92
CA ILE A 227 -20.46 -5.42 -4.32
C ILE A 227 -20.90 -4.48 -3.18
N VAL A 228 -21.94 -3.67 -3.39
CA VAL A 228 -22.49 -2.78 -2.35
C VAL A 228 -23.04 -3.58 -1.17
N PHE A 229 -23.76 -4.67 -1.43
CA PHE A 229 -24.28 -5.54 -0.38
C PHE A 229 -23.16 -6.15 0.47
N ILE A 230 -22.09 -6.64 -0.17
CA ILE A 230 -20.93 -7.21 0.55
C ILE A 230 -20.25 -6.12 1.39
N MET A 231 -20.00 -4.94 0.85
CA MET A 231 -19.43 -3.82 1.61
C MET A 231 -20.27 -3.48 2.84
N LEU A 232 -21.59 -3.32 2.66
CA LEU A 232 -22.51 -3.01 3.75
C LEU A 232 -22.56 -4.15 4.78
N ALA A 233 -22.62 -5.40 4.34
CA ALA A 233 -22.62 -6.55 5.23
C ALA A 233 -21.37 -6.60 6.11
N VAL A 234 -20.19 -6.39 5.53
CA VAL A 234 -18.94 -6.38 6.30
C VAL A 234 -18.90 -5.20 7.28
N VAL A 235 -19.32 -4.00 6.86
CA VAL A 235 -19.39 -2.83 7.76
C VAL A 235 -20.35 -3.10 8.93
N ILE A 236 -21.54 -3.62 8.64
CA ILE A 236 -22.56 -3.93 9.66
C ILE A 236 -22.05 -5.02 10.60
N ILE A 237 -21.51 -6.12 10.09
CA ILE A 237 -20.98 -7.21 10.92
C ILE A 237 -19.87 -6.68 11.81
N THR A 238 -18.94 -5.90 11.25
CA THR A 238 -17.84 -5.32 12.01
C THR A 238 -18.36 -4.43 13.13
N ILE A 239 -19.34 -3.54 12.87
CA ILE A 239 -19.88 -2.64 13.89
C ILE A 239 -20.74 -3.38 14.92
N VAL A 240 -21.64 -4.28 14.51
CA VAL A 240 -22.59 -4.94 15.41
C VAL A 240 -21.92 -5.97 16.31
N PHE A 241 -20.95 -6.72 15.79
CA PHE A 241 -20.24 -7.75 16.55
C PHE A 241 -18.92 -7.26 17.16
N SER A 242 -18.65 -5.95 17.08
CA SER A 242 -17.57 -5.34 17.86
C SER A 242 -17.90 -5.38 19.35
N ASP A 243 -16.95 -5.82 20.16
CA ASP A 243 -17.04 -5.69 21.61
C ASP A 243 -16.74 -4.23 21.99
N TRP A 244 -17.79 -3.41 22.01
CA TRP A 244 -17.72 -2.00 22.42
C TRP A 244 -17.72 -1.83 23.94
N SER A 245 -17.83 -2.93 24.70
CA SER A 245 -17.78 -2.89 26.15
C SER A 245 -16.36 -2.53 26.59
N ASP A 246 -16.24 -1.46 27.36
CA ASP A 246 -15.00 -1.03 27.99
C ASP A 246 -14.44 -2.20 28.83
N LYS A 247 -13.43 -2.89 28.31
CA LYS A 247 -12.45 -3.54 29.17
C LYS A 247 -11.40 -2.48 29.40
N THR A 248 -11.64 -1.65 30.41
CA THR A 248 -10.61 -0.82 31.03
C THR A 248 -9.37 -1.70 31.26
N ILE A 249 -8.31 -1.46 30.49
CA ILE A 249 -6.97 -1.94 30.81
C ILE A 249 -6.38 -0.95 31.82
#